data_AF-A0A0H2V4B1-F1
#
_entry.id   AF-A0A0H2V4B1-F1
#
_cell.length_a   1.000
_cell.length_b   1.000
_cell.length_c   1.000
_cell.angle_alpha   90.00
_cell.angle_beta   90.00
_cell.angle_gamma   90.00
#
_symmetry.space_group_name_H-M   'P 1'
#
loop_
_entity.id
_entity.type
_entity.pdbx_description
1 polymer ?
#
loop_
_entity_poly.entity_id
_entity_poly.type
_entity_poly.pdbx_seq_one_letter_code
_entity_poly.pdbx_strand_id
1 'polypeptide(L)'
;MSEPTLTNPEVLTDHTDVICSTSIERIVTGRNAALTQIEALLHQINDISTQTLSIGGKTALDWVMKQDFRCGCWLMEKPETAMKAITRNLDRGKWRDLMKRSGMLSIMDAQARNQWYNSLEKDDIPVVSEANILSTFKQLHLNKGEVF
;
A
#
# COMPACT_ATOMS: atom_id res chain seq x y z
N MET A 1 -3.51 37.95 7.34
CA MET A 1 -3.66 36.73 6.52
C MET A 1 -3.53 35.56 7.46
N SER A 2 -4.61 34.81 7.64
CA SER A 2 -4.73 33.80 8.70
C SER A 2 -4.02 32.50 8.33
N GLU A 3 -3.13 32.03 9.19
CA GLU A 3 -2.64 30.65 9.22
C GLU A 3 -3.76 29.72 9.69
N PRO A 4 -4.01 28.57 9.04
CA PRO A 4 -4.90 27.57 9.59
C PRO A 4 -4.12 26.72 10.60
N THR A 5 -4.49 26.85 11.87
CA THR A 5 -4.08 25.96 12.96
C THR A 5 -4.56 24.54 12.63
N LEU A 6 -3.66 23.68 12.15
CA LEU A 6 -3.96 22.26 11.96
C LEU A 6 -3.92 21.59 13.33
N THR A 7 -5.09 21.40 13.91
CA THR A 7 -5.29 20.68 15.17
C THR A 7 -4.79 19.25 14.99
N ASN A 8 -3.59 18.98 15.49
CA ASN A 8 -3.04 17.64 15.58
C ASN A 8 -3.64 16.98 16.83
N PRO A 9 -4.43 15.90 16.73
CA PRO A 9 -4.74 15.11 17.90
C PRO A 9 -3.52 14.25 18.20
N GLU A 10 -2.67 14.79 19.07
CA GLU A 10 -1.68 14.04 19.82
C GLU A 10 -2.40 12.94 20.62
N VAL A 11 -2.19 11.68 20.23
CA VAL A 11 -2.46 10.53 21.10
C VAL A 11 -1.17 9.72 21.17
N LEU A 12 -0.44 9.97 22.25
CA LEU A 12 0.61 9.16 22.80
C LEU A 12 -0.04 8.03 23.60
N THR A 13 0.07 6.77 23.18
CA THR A 13 -0.04 5.62 24.09
C THR A 13 0.92 4.50 23.69
N ASP A 14 1.67 4.07 24.68
CA ASP A 14 2.63 2.98 24.65
C ASP A 14 1.96 1.59 24.49
N HIS A 15 2.64 0.72 23.73
CA HIS A 15 2.63 -0.74 23.81
C HIS A 15 1.27 -1.49 23.72
N THR A 16 1.03 -2.04 22.52
CA THR A 16 -0.06 -2.96 22.14
C THR A 16 -1.42 -2.29 21.93
N ASP A 17 -1.46 -1.33 21.00
CA ASP A 17 -2.72 -0.76 20.55
C ASP A 17 -3.56 -1.81 19.82
N VAL A 18 -4.69 -2.16 20.43
CA VAL A 18 -5.83 -2.73 19.74
C VAL A 18 -6.13 -1.84 18.54
N ILE A 19 -6.12 -2.40 17.32
CA ILE A 19 -6.48 -1.62 16.14
C ILE A 19 -7.96 -1.24 16.25
N CYS A 20 -8.24 0.00 16.63
CA CYS A 20 -9.60 0.53 16.71
C CYS A 20 -10.25 0.57 15.32
N SER A 21 -11.57 0.35 15.24
CA SER A 21 -12.32 0.42 13.97
C SER A 21 -12.16 1.76 13.25
N THR A 22 -12.06 2.87 13.99
CA THR A 22 -11.78 4.22 13.45
C THR A 22 -10.41 4.31 12.78
N SER A 23 -9.43 3.54 13.24
CA SER A 23 -8.12 3.45 12.59
C SER A 23 -8.17 2.62 11.31
N ILE A 24 -8.97 1.55 11.27
CA ILE A 24 -9.16 0.72 10.07
C ILE A 24 -9.84 1.54 8.98
N GLU A 25 -10.92 2.23 9.30
CA GLU A 25 -11.65 3.10 8.37
C GLU A 25 -10.72 4.16 7.75
N ARG A 26 -9.92 4.84 8.59
CA ARG A 26 -8.97 5.84 8.12
C ARG A 26 -7.91 5.25 7.20
N ILE A 27 -7.41 4.04 7.49
CA ILE A 27 -6.42 3.35 6.66
C ILE A 27 -7.03 3.00 5.29
N VAL A 28 -8.22 2.39 5.28
CA VAL A 28 -8.90 1.97 4.04
C VAL A 28 -9.26 3.18 3.19
N THR A 29 -9.83 4.23 3.81
CA THR A 29 -10.21 5.47 3.11
C THR A 29 -8.98 6.16 2.53
N GLY A 30 -7.91 6.31 3.31
CA GLY A 30 -6.66 6.92 2.85
C GLY A 30 -6.00 6.14 1.71
N ARG A 31 -6.00 4.80 1.80
CA ARG A 31 -5.52 3.91 0.73
C ARG A 31 -6.32 4.10 -0.56
N ASN A 32 -7.65 4.07 -0.49
CA ASN A 32 -8.50 4.21 -1.69
C ASN A 32 -8.33 5.60 -2.32
N ALA A 33 -8.32 6.66 -1.51
CA ALA A 33 -8.11 8.03 -2.01
C ALA A 33 -6.73 8.20 -2.69
N ALA A 34 -5.68 7.56 -2.17
CA ALA A 34 -4.37 7.57 -2.79
C ALA A 34 -4.37 6.81 -4.12
N LEU A 35 -5.01 5.64 -4.20
CA LEU A 35 -5.09 4.85 -5.43
C LEU A 35 -5.85 5.59 -6.54
N THR A 36 -6.96 6.26 -6.21
CA THR A 36 -7.70 7.09 -7.18
C THR A 36 -6.83 8.22 -7.74
N GLN A 37 -6.03 8.88 -6.89
CA GLN A 37 -5.12 9.95 -7.35
C GLN A 37 -4.00 9.40 -8.23
N ILE A 38 -3.43 8.24 -7.89
CA ILE A 38 -2.39 7.58 -8.69
C ILE A 38 -2.93 7.18 -10.06
N GLU A 39 -4.14 6.61 -10.12
CA GLU A 39 -4.78 6.23 -11.38
C GLU A 39 -4.97 7.44 -12.30
N ALA A 40 -5.47 8.55 -11.75
CA ALA A 40 -5.62 9.80 -12.49
C ALA A 40 -4.27 10.30 -13.05
N LEU A 41 -3.20 10.23 -12.25
CA LEU A 41 -1.85 10.62 -12.69
C LEU A 41 -1.31 9.73 -13.81
N LEU A 42 -1.53 8.41 -13.74
CA LEU A 42 -1.12 7.48 -14.78
C LEU A 42 -1.79 7.81 -16.12
N HIS A 43 -3.09 8.09 -16.10
CA HIS A 43 -3.82 8.51 -17.30
C HIS A 43 -3.28 9.83 -17.85
N GLN A 44 -3.06 10.84 -16.99
CA GLN A 44 -2.50 12.12 -17.42
C GLN A 44 -1.12 11.96 -18.06
N ILE A 45 -0.23 11.16 -17.49
CA ILE A 45 1.09 10.89 -18.07
C ILE A 45 0.96 10.21 -19.44
N ASN A 46 0.04 9.25 -19.58
CA ASN A 46 -0.20 8.57 -20.84
C ASN A 46 -0.77 9.50 -21.92
N ASP A 47 -1.67 10.40 -21.55
CA ASP A 47 -2.24 11.40 -22.46
C ASP A 47 -1.17 12.40 -22.92
N ILE A 48 -0.35 12.90 -21.98
CA ILE A 48 0.79 13.78 -22.30
C ILE A 48 1.76 13.06 -23.24
N SER A 49 2.08 11.79 -22.96
CA SER A 49 2.96 10.97 -23.81
C SER A 49 2.44 10.86 -25.24
N THR A 50 1.12 10.71 -25.40
CA THR A 50 0.46 10.66 -26.72
C THR A 50 0.52 12.02 -27.42
N GLN A 51 0.27 13.10 -26.68
CA GLN A 51 0.36 14.47 -27.21
C GLN A 51 1.78 14.82 -27.66
N THR A 52 2.81 14.55 -26.84
CA THR A 52 4.20 14.83 -27.17
C THR A 52 4.67 13.99 -28.36
N LEU A 53 4.25 12.73 -28.44
CA LEU A 53 4.57 11.88 -29.58
C LEU A 53 4.03 12.48 -30.89
N SER A 54 2.81 13.02 -30.87
CA SER A 54 2.17 13.61 -32.06
C SER A 54 2.91 14.82 -32.64
N ILE A 55 3.70 15.53 -31.81
CA ILE A 55 4.52 16.68 -32.21
C ILE A 55 6.01 16.34 -32.37
N GLY A 56 6.37 15.05 -32.36
CA GLY A 56 7.76 14.58 -32.49
C GLY A 56 8.59 14.64 -31.19
N GLY A 57 7.97 14.96 -30.05
CA GLY A 57 8.60 15.07 -28.73
C GLY A 57 8.86 13.75 -28.01
N LYS A 58 8.57 12.60 -28.64
CA LYS A 58 8.69 11.22 -28.10
C LYS A 58 7.76 10.94 -26.90
N THR A 59 7.94 9.80 -26.24
CA THR A 59 7.04 9.27 -25.18
C THR A 59 7.58 9.52 -23.77
N ALA A 60 6.74 9.31 -22.74
CA ALA A 60 7.13 9.38 -21.33
C ALA A 60 8.39 8.60 -20.98
N LEU A 61 8.55 7.42 -21.59
CA LEU A 61 9.72 6.58 -21.36
C LEU A 61 11.02 7.27 -21.83
N ASP A 62 10.96 8.07 -22.89
CA ASP A 62 12.13 8.70 -23.50
C ASP A 62 12.67 9.88 -22.71
N TRP A 63 11.83 10.58 -21.94
CA TRP A 63 12.23 11.80 -21.20
C TRP A 63 12.27 11.61 -19.68
N VAL A 64 11.53 10.66 -19.10
CA VAL A 64 11.64 10.37 -17.64
C VAL A 64 12.85 9.49 -17.32
N MET A 65 13.20 8.56 -18.21
CA MET A 65 14.22 7.56 -17.92
C MET A 65 15.60 8.05 -18.37
N LYS A 66 16.59 7.95 -17.48
CA LYS A 66 17.99 8.15 -17.84
C LYS A 66 18.43 7.00 -18.76
N GLN A 67 19.18 7.29 -19.83
CA GLN A 67 19.53 6.32 -20.89
C GLN A 67 20.14 4.99 -20.37
N ASP A 68 20.90 5.04 -19.28
CA ASP A 68 21.56 3.87 -18.69
C ASP A 68 20.83 3.28 -17.47
N PHE A 69 19.67 3.84 -17.11
CA PHE A 69 18.88 3.39 -15.96
C PHE A 69 17.50 2.94 -16.42
N ARG A 70 17.41 1.68 -16.85
CA ARG A 70 16.12 1.00 -17.02
C ARG A 70 15.86 0.11 -15.82
N CYS A 71 15.50 0.71 -14.69
CA CYS A 71 14.79 -0.07 -13.68
C CYS A 71 13.35 -0.30 -14.17
N GLY A 72 12.75 -1.44 -13.84
CA GLY A 72 11.34 -1.69 -14.15
C GLY A 72 10.46 -0.71 -13.38
N CYS A 73 10.05 0.39 -14.02
CA CYS A 73 9.18 1.40 -13.42
C CYS A 73 7.73 1.11 -13.79
N TRP A 74 6.91 0.75 -12.79
CA TRP A 74 5.48 0.50 -13.00
C TRP A 74 4.72 1.70 -13.56
N LEU A 75 5.20 2.93 -13.35
CA LEU A 75 4.58 4.15 -13.91
C LEU A 75 4.70 4.23 -15.44
N MET A 76 5.58 3.43 -16.05
CA MET A 76 5.78 3.38 -17.51
C MET A 76 4.99 2.23 -18.16
N GLU A 77 4.31 1.41 -17.38
CA GLU A 77 3.44 0.34 -17.88
C GLU A 77 2.05 0.90 -18.26
N LYS A 78 1.26 0.09 -18.97
CA LYS A 78 -0.16 0.41 -19.22
C LYS A 78 -0.86 0.70 -17.89
N PRO A 79 -1.77 1.70 -17.81
CA PRO A 79 -2.44 2.08 -16.57
C PRO A 79 -3.03 0.90 -15.79
N GLU A 80 -3.67 -0.05 -16.49
CA GLU A 80 -4.23 -1.26 -15.89
C GLU A 80 -3.18 -2.16 -15.21
N THR A 81 -2.04 -2.39 -15.86
CA THR A 81 -0.93 -3.19 -15.33
C THR A 81 -0.25 -2.47 -14.18
N ALA A 82 0.02 -1.17 -14.36
CA ALA A 82 0.60 -0.30 -13.36
C ALA A 82 -0.24 -0.27 -12.08
N MET A 83 -1.56 -0.07 -12.22
CA MET A 83 -2.48 0.01 -11.08
C MET A 83 -2.54 -1.29 -10.30
N LYS A 84 -2.55 -2.46 -10.96
CA LYS A 84 -2.49 -3.76 -10.27
C LYS A 84 -1.22 -3.90 -9.45
N ALA A 85 -0.06 -3.59 -10.04
CA ALA A 85 1.23 -3.69 -9.36
C ALA A 85 1.35 -2.69 -8.20
N ILE A 86 0.97 -1.43 -8.41
CA ILE A 86 1.03 -0.37 -7.40
C ILE A 86 0.09 -0.68 -6.24
N THR A 87 -1.16 -1.08 -6.53
CA THR A 87 -2.14 -1.46 -5.50
C THR A 87 -1.59 -2.57 -4.62
N ARG A 88 -1.04 -3.62 -5.23
CA ARG A 88 -0.44 -4.74 -4.49
C ARG A 88 0.76 -4.31 -3.65
N ASN A 89 1.66 -3.48 -4.19
CA ASN A 89 2.84 -3.01 -3.46
C ASN A 89 2.45 -2.12 -2.28
N LEU A 90 1.44 -1.26 -2.46
CA LEU A 90 0.89 -0.43 -1.39
C LEU A 90 0.27 -1.31 -0.30
N ASP A 91 -0.57 -2.27 -0.69
CA ASP A 91 -1.24 -3.18 0.23
C ASP A 91 -0.22 -4.02 1.01
N ARG A 92 0.82 -4.52 0.36
CA ARG A 92 1.95 -5.22 1.01
C ARG A 92 2.59 -4.36 2.10
N GLY A 93 2.87 -3.09 1.79
CA GLY A 93 3.43 -2.15 2.76
C GLY A 93 2.50 -1.92 3.94
N LYS A 94 1.19 -1.80 3.68
CA LYS A 94 0.17 -1.61 4.73
C LYS A 94 0.00 -2.84 5.61
N TRP A 95 0.04 -4.06 5.05
CA TRP A 95 0.02 -5.28 5.85
C TRP A 95 1.23 -5.42 6.77
N ARG A 96 2.43 -5.03 6.30
CA ARG A 96 3.63 -5.00 7.15
C ARG A 96 3.47 -4.02 8.31
N ASP A 97 2.94 -2.82 8.05
CA ASP A 97 2.67 -1.82 9.09
C ASP A 97 1.62 -2.29 10.10
N LEU A 98 0.49 -2.82 9.62
CA LEU A 98 -0.59 -3.33 10.46
C LEU A 98 -0.09 -4.41 11.43
N MET A 99 0.67 -5.39 10.93
CA MET A 99 1.21 -6.50 11.73
C MET A 99 2.26 -6.06 12.75
N LYS A 100 3.04 -5.02 12.42
CA LYS A 100 4.00 -4.43 13.33
C LYS A 100 3.29 -3.67 14.46
N ARG A 101 2.31 -2.83 14.12
CA ARG A 101 1.60 -1.96 15.08
C ARG A 101 0.68 -2.74 16.00
N SER A 102 0.06 -3.82 15.51
CA SER A 102 -0.81 -4.68 16.32
C SER A 102 -0.05 -5.55 17.34
N GLY A 103 1.28 -5.54 17.32
CA GLY A 103 2.11 -6.46 18.11
C GLY A 103 1.95 -7.93 17.71
N MET A 104 1.33 -8.27 16.59
CA MET A 104 1.08 -9.68 16.25
C MET A 104 2.40 -10.42 15.99
N LEU A 105 3.37 -9.73 15.40
CA LEU A 105 4.70 -10.29 15.13
C LEU A 105 5.45 -10.70 16.40
N SER A 106 5.20 -10.08 17.56
CA SER A 106 5.90 -10.45 18.81
C SER A 106 5.38 -11.76 19.41
N ILE A 107 4.18 -12.19 19.00
CA ILE A 107 3.51 -13.37 19.55
C ILE A 107 3.75 -14.61 18.68
N MET A 108 4.04 -14.40 17.39
CA MET A 108 4.36 -15.47 16.44
C MET A 108 5.79 -15.99 16.64
N ASP A 109 5.99 -17.30 16.52
CA ASP A 109 7.33 -17.89 16.45
C ASP A 109 8.08 -17.53 15.14
N ALA A 110 9.34 -17.93 15.02
CA ALA A 110 10.17 -17.62 13.85
C ALA A 110 9.64 -18.23 12.54
N GLN A 111 9.07 -19.44 12.60
CA GLN A 111 8.52 -20.11 11.43
C GLN A 111 7.24 -19.41 10.97
N ALA A 112 6.31 -19.12 11.88
CA ALA A 112 5.07 -18.41 11.60
C ALA A 112 5.34 -17.00 11.04
N ARG A 113 6.31 -16.27 11.60
CA ARG A 113 6.75 -14.97 11.05
C ARG A 113 7.29 -15.08 9.63
N ASN A 114 8.14 -16.07 9.36
CA ASN A 114 8.70 -16.26 8.02
C ASN A 114 7.62 -16.66 7.01
N GLN A 115 6.70 -17.54 7.37
CA GLN A 115 5.57 -17.92 6.53
C GLN A 115 4.68 -16.72 6.20
N TRP A 116 4.41 -15.85 7.18
CA TRP A 116 3.67 -14.62 6.97
C TRP A 116 4.40 -13.65 6.03
N TYR A 117 5.71 -13.43 6.21
CA TYR A 117 6.44 -12.58 5.27
C TYR A 117 6.47 -13.14 3.85
N ASN A 118 6.59 -14.45 3.70
CA ASN A 118 6.58 -15.10 2.40
C ASN A 118 5.19 -15.05 1.74
N SER A 119 4.09 -15.07 2.51
CA SER A 119 2.75 -14.93 1.94
C SER A 119 2.54 -13.53 1.35
N LEU A 120 3.16 -12.50 1.93
CA LEU A 120 3.10 -11.14 1.43
C LEU A 120 3.84 -10.92 0.09
N GLU A 121 4.82 -11.77 -0.25
CA GLU A 121 5.55 -11.66 -1.52
C GLU A 121 4.77 -12.20 -2.72
N LYS A 122 3.66 -12.92 -2.48
CA LYS A 122 2.83 -13.48 -3.53
C LYS A 122 1.99 -12.41 -4.25
N ASP A 123 1.39 -12.81 -5.36
CA ASP A 123 0.51 -11.96 -6.17
C ASP A 123 -0.91 -11.85 -5.59
N ASP A 124 -1.31 -12.80 -4.75
CA ASP A 124 -2.67 -13.00 -4.23
C ASP A 124 -2.87 -12.49 -2.80
N ILE A 125 -2.10 -11.47 -2.38
CA ILE A 125 -2.27 -10.90 -1.04
C ILE A 125 -3.69 -10.33 -0.85
N PRO A 126 -4.27 -10.43 0.36
CA PRO A 126 -5.58 -9.86 0.62
C PRO A 126 -5.56 -8.34 0.37
N VAL A 127 -6.59 -7.84 -0.31
CA VAL A 127 -6.80 -6.40 -0.46
C VAL A 127 -6.91 -5.76 0.92
N VAL A 128 -6.34 -4.58 1.11
CA VAL A 128 -6.51 -3.81 2.35
C VAL A 128 -7.93 -3.22 2.38
N SER A 129 -8.85 -4.00 2.95
CA SER A 129 -10.24 -3.65 3.21
C SER A 129 -10.57 -3.98 4.67
N GLU A 130 -11.62 -3.36 5.20
CA GLU A 130 -12.05 -3.61 6.58
C GLU A 130 -12.33 -5.11 6.82
N ALA A 131 -13.09 -5.73 5.93
CA ALA A 131 -13.42 -7.16 6.02
C ALA A 131 -12.18 -8.06 6.02
N ASN A 132 -11.21 -7.78 5.15
CA ASN A 132 -9.98 -8.58 5.06
C ASN A 132 -9.09 -8.35 6.29
N ILE A 133 -8.96 -7.11 6.76
CA ILE A 133 -8.22 -6.79 7.99
C ILE A 133 -8.82 -7.55 9.17
N LEU A 134 -10.13 -7.41 9.40
CA LEU A 134 -10.80 -8.09 10.51
C LEU A 134 -10.68 -9.62 10.40
N SER A 135 -10.87 -10.17 9.21
CA SER A 135 -10.74 -11.62 8.98
C SER A 135 -9.33 -12.14 9.26
N THR A 136 -8.30 -11.45 8.75
CA THR A 136 -6.90 -11.81 8.97
C THR A 136 -6.53 -11.73 10.45
N PHE A 137 -6.90 -10.65 11.14
CA PHE A 137 -6.61 -10.52 12.58
C PHE A 137 -7.36 -11.55 13.43
N LYS A 138 -8.60 -11.89 13.05
CA LYS A 138 -9.36 -12.97 13.70
C LYS A 138 -8.68 -14.33 13.53
N GLN A 139 -8.23 -14.67 12.32
CA GLN A 139 -7.51 -15.92 12.05
C GLN A 139 -6.19 -15.99 12.85
N LEU A 140 -5.41 -14.91 12.85
CA LEU A 140 -4.16 -14.84 13.61
C LEU A 140 -4.39 -14.97 15.12
N HIS A 141 -5.51 -14.47 15.65
CA HIS A 141 -5.87 -14.63 17.05
C HIS A 141 -6.32 -16.06 17.38
N LEU A 142 -7.12 -16.70 16.52
CA LEU A 142 -7.59 -18.08 16.72
C LEU A 142 -6.40 -19.06 16.73
N ASN A 143 -5.42 -18.84 15.87
CA ASN A 143 -4.21 -19.68 15.80
C ASN A 143 -3.30 -19.52 17.03
N LYS A 144 -3.55 -18.56 17.95
CA LYS A 144 -2.81 -18.47 19.22
C LYS A 144 -3.02 -19.69 20.12
N GLY A 145 -4.13 -20.42 19.97
CA GLY A 145 -4.44 -21.60 20.79
C GLY A 145 -3.66 -22.86 20.40
N GLU A 146 -3.03 -22.90 19.23
CA GLU A 146 -2.25 -24.06 18.72
C GLU A 146 -0.73 -23.88 18.89
N VAL A 147 -0.27 -22.73 19.40
CA VAL A 147 1.16 -22.34 19.45
C VAL A 147 1.74 -22.43 20.88
N PHE A 148 0.99 -22.96 21.84
CA PHE A 148 1.46 -23.20 23.22
C PHE A 148 1.50 -24.69 23.55
#